data_AF-A0A0G9JUW8-F1
#
_entry.id   AF-A0A0G9JUW8-F1
#
_cell.length_a   1.000
_cell.length_b   1.000
_cell.length_c   1.000
_cell.angle_alpha   90.00
_cell.angle_beta   90.00
_cell.angle_gamma   90.00
#
_symmetry.space_group_name_H-M   'P 1'
#
loop_
_entity.id
_entity.type
_entity.pdbx_description
1 polymer ?
#
loop_
_entity_poly.entity_id
_entity_poly.type
_entity_poly.pdbx_seq_one_letter_code
_entity_poly.pdbx_strand_id
1 'polypeptide(L)' 'MAEESKKLQITFNGEMIAIMEENAKSLGMTLNQYIIYCVSLDIDKRTSNKSN' A
#
# COMPACT_ATOMS: atom_id res chain seq x y z
N MET A 1 -4.06 13.19 22.25
CA MET A 1 -2.70 13.24 21.67
C MET A 1 -2.88 12.99 20.19
N ALA A 2 -2.48 13.92 19.32
CA ALA A 2 -2.55 13.68 17.88
C ALA A 2 -1.51 12.60 17.53
N GLU A 3 -1.94 11.49 16.94
CA GLU A 3 -1.01 10.47 16.46
C GLU A 3 -0.11 11.08 15.39
N GLU A 4 1.18 11.19 15.68
CA GLU A 4 2.15 11.61 14.69
C GLU A 4 2.25 10.54 13.59
N SER A 5 1.88 10.92 12.37
CA SER A 5 2.11 10.10 11.19
C SER A 5 3.61 9.91 10.97
N LYS A 6 4.12 8.73 11.32
CA LYS A 6 5.51 8.36 11.06
C LYS A 6 5.75 8.17 9.57
N LYS A 7 6.81 8.80 9.04
CA LYS A 7 7.23 8.60 7.65
C LYS A 7 7.94 7.25 7.51
N LEU A 8 7.57 6.48 6.49
CA LEU A 8 8.23 5.24 6.11
C LEU A 8 8.94 5.44 4.77
N GLN A 9 10.23 5.07 4.70
CA GLN A 9 11.00 5.07 3.46
C GLN A 9 11.19 3.63 3.00
N ILE A 10 10.81 3.35 1.75
CA ILE A 10 10.93 2.04 1.12
C ILE A 10 11.59 2.24 -0.24
N THR A 11 12.51 1.35 -0.60
CA THR A 11 13.15 1.34 -1.92
C THR A 11 12.56 0.21 -2.76
N PHE A 12 12.18 0.53 -3.99
CA PHE A 12 11.74 -0.42 -5.00
C PHE A 12 12.67 -0.33 -6.21
N ASN A 13 12.74 -1.39 -7.01
CA ASN A 13 13.37 -1.29 -8.32
C ASN A 13 12.46 -0.49 -9.29
N GLY A 14 13.03 0.00 -10.39
CA GLY A 14 12.31 0.85 -11.33
C GLY A 14 11.11 0.16 -12.00
N GLU A 15 11.24 -1.13 -12.31
CA GLU A 15 10.16 -1.92 -12.92
C GLU A 15 8.94 -2.02 -11.99
N MET A 16 9.15 -2.28 -10.70
CA MET A 16 8.07 -2.32 -9.72
C MET A 16 7.41 -0.95 -9.55
N ILE A 17 8.19 0.13 -9.56
CA ILE A 17 7.63 1.50 -9.48
C ILE A 17 6.71 1.74 -10.68
N ALA A 18 7.15 1.42 -11.89
CA ALA A 18 6.34 1.61 -13.10
C ALA A 18 5.02 0.83 -13.06
N ILE A 19 5.06 -0.45 -12.61
CA ILE A 19 3.87 -1.28 -12.45
C ILE A 19 2.93 -0.68 -11.40
N MET A 20 3.45 -0.23 -10.26
CA MET A 20 2.62 0.37 -9.21
C MET A 20 2.00 1.70 -9.65
N GLU A 21 2.73 2.52 -10.40
CA GLU A 21 2.23 3.80 -10.92
C GLU A 21 1.09 3.60 -11.94
N GLU A 22 1.20 2.62 -12.84
CA GLU A 22 0.15 2.28 -13.79
C GLU A 22 -1.14 1.84 -13.06
N ASN A 23 -1.00 0.96 -12.06
CA ASN A 23 -2.11 0.49 -11.24
C ASN A 23 -2.71 1.61 -10.38
N ALA A 24 -1.88 2.47 -9.78
CA ALA A 24 -2.36 3.60 -9.01
C ALA A 24 -3.17 4.56 -9.89
N LYS A 25 -2.68 4.84 -11.11
CA LYS A 25 -3.36 5.71 -12.08
C LYS A 25 -4.70 5.14 -12.53
N SER A 26 -4.79 3.83 -12.80
CA SER A 26 -6.05 3.20 -13.22
C SER A 26 -7.13 3.25 -12.12
N LEU A 27 -6.72 3.31 -10.85
CA LEU A 27 -7.60 3.44 -9.69
C LEU A 27 -7.82 4.90 -9.24
N GLY A 28 -7.23 5.88 -9.93
CA GLY A 28 -7.32 7.30 -9.54
C GLY A 28 -6.62 7.61 -8.20
N MET A 29 -5.61 6.83 -7.83
CA MET A 29 -4.85 6.94 -6.58
C MET A 29 -3.45 7.50 -6.83
N THR A 30 -2.87 8.14 -5.80
CA THR A 30 -1.41 8.38 -5.75
C THR A 30 -0.66 7.07 -5.47
N LEU A 31 0.63 7.01 -5.82
CA LEU A 31 1.47 5.85 -5.52
C LEU A 31 1.46 5.50 -4.01
N ASN A 32 1.53 6.51 -3.13
CA ASN A 32 1.47 6.29 -1.68
C ASN A 32 0.13 5.68 -1.25
N GLN A 33 -0.99 6.20 -1.76
CA GLN A 33 -2.32 5.64 -1.44
C GLN A 33 -2.43 4.20 -1.94
N TYR A 34 -1.92 3.90 -3.12
CA TYR A 34 -1.91 2.55 -3.68
C TYR A 34 -1.09 1.58 -2.83
N ILE A 35 0.09 1.98 -2.35
CA ILE A 35 0.91 1.17 -1.44
C ILE A 35 0.15 0.86 -0.14
N ILE A 36 -0.47 1.87 0.48
CA ILE A 36 -1.28 1.69 1.70
C ILE A 36 -2.48 0.77 1.46
N TYR A 37 -3.15 0.91 0.31
CA TYR A 37 -4.26 0.04 -0.08
C TYR A 37 -3.83 -1.43 -0.19
N CYS A 38 -2.74 -1.70 -0.90
CA CYS A 38 -2.21 -3.06 -1.05
C CYS A 38 -1.80 -3.68 0.29
N VAL A 39 -1.15 -2.90 1.16
CA VAL A 39 -0.77 -3.35 2.51
C VAL A 39 -2.01 -3.64 3.36
N SER A 40 -3.02 -2.77 3.30
CA SER A 40 -4.28 -2.96 4.04
C SER A 40 -4.99 -4.23 3.59
N LEU A 41 -5.09 -4.47 2.28
CA LEU A 41 -5.66 -5.71 1.74
C LEU A 41 -4.92 -6.97 2.21
N ASP A 42 -3.59 -6.93 2.27
CA ASP A 42 -2.79 -8.06 2.75
C ASP A 42 -3.01 -8.31 4.25
N ILE A 43 -3.06 -7.24 5.05
CA ILE A 43 -3.40 -7.32 6.48
C ILE A 43 -4.78 -7.93 6.68
N ASP A 44 -5.79 -7.43 5.98
CA ASP A 44 -7.18 -7.90 6.09
C ASP A 44 -7.32 -9.39 5.72
N LYS A 45 -6.59 -9.85 4.69
CA LYS A 45 -6.55 -11.28 4.33
C LYS A 45 -5.94 -12.13 5.44
N ARG A 46 -4.86 -11.66 6.06
CA ARG A 46 -4.17 -12.38 7.15
C ARG A 46 -4.96 -12.42 8.44
N THR A 47 -5.74 -11.38 8.73
CA THR A 47 -6.59 -11.30 9.93
C THR A 47 -7.90 -12.05 9.74
N SER A 48 -8.50 -12.01 8.56
CA SER A 48 -9.73 -12.75 8.23
C SER A 48 -9.53 -14.27 8.29
N ASN A 49 -8.38 -14.78 7.84
CA ASN A 49 -8.05 -16.21 7.89
C ASN A 49 -7.74 -16.76 9.29
N LYS A 50 -7.59 -15.91 10.32
CA LYS A 50 -7.33 -16.35 11.71
C LYS A 50 -8.61 -16.60 12.51
N SER A 51 -9.78 -16.35 11.94
CA SER A 51 -11.07 -16.43 12.65
C SER A 51 -11.82 -17.75 12.44
N ASN A 52 -11.19 -18.79 11.89
CA ASN A 52 -11.75 -20.14 11.70
C ASN A 52 -10.94 -21.20 12.43
#